data_AF-A0A1C7PDH5-F1
#
_entry.id   AF-A0A1C7PDH5-F1
#
_cell.length_a   1.000
_cell.length_b   1.000
_cell.length_c   1.000
_cell.angle_alpha   90.00
_cell.angle_beta   90.00
_cell.angle_gamma   90.00
#
_symmetry.space_group_name_H-M   'P 1'
#
loop_
_entity.id
_entity.type
_entity.pdbx_description
1 polymer ?
#
loop_
_entity_poly.entity_id
_entity_poly.type
_entity_poly.pdbx_seq_one_letter_code
_entity_poly.pdbx_strand_id
1 'polypeptide(L)'
;MKPTFLILPLLSFTGAALAQGKPAAAELPPAQTEDKTVPDDMPQWMVGFTNLPEKERIKYLTLFQQAKDDFFARNWFSCLEKLDNAEQIYKGNPHIHTLRGSCYMEIGSYDTALAEYNKVEAIQPDDLTNKANIATLAMLQGKYETSIKLFREILDALPGDSNPELLNVLKFKIYASLVKMGKDQEAAKYAAEADILEDSPRFYFMEAVRYLQDKNMSKGIQSIRTAEKIFGSTPIFQTYLRIVEQMKFLPTGI
;
A
#
# COMPACT_ATOMS: atom_id res chain seq x y z
N MET A 1 14.97 -10.18 -15.67
CA MET A 1 13.54 -10.54 -15.82
C MET A 1 12.73 -9.40 -15.22
N LYS A 2 11.84 -8.77 -15.99
CA LYS A 2 11.07 -7.61 -15.55
C LYS A 2 9.84 -8.08 -14.75
N PRO A 3 9.45 -7.42 -13.63
CA PRO A 3 8.12 -7.64 -13.06
C PRO A 3 7.11 -6.87 -13.91
N THR A 4 6.39 -7.58 -14.76
CA THR A 4 5.24 -7.03 -15.48
C THR A 4 4.12 -6.85 -14.46
N PHE A 5 3.84 -5.60 -14.06
CA PHE A 5 2.61 -5.27 -13.36
C PHE A 5 1.43 -5.58 -14.28
N LEU A 6 0.77 -6.71 -14.05
CA LEU A 6 -0.47 -7.05 -14.72
C LEU A 6 -1.59 -6.17 -14.15
N ILE A 7 -1.73 -4.97 -14.71
CA ILE A 7 -2.98 -4.23 -14.61
C ILE A 7 -3.99 -5.05 -15.43
N LEU A 8 -4.84 -5.82 -14.76
CA LEU A 8 -6.05 -6.32 -15.41
C LEU A 8 -6.80 -5.11 -15.96
N PRO A 9 -7.10 -5.03 -17.26
CA PRO A 9 -7.94 -3.97 -17.77
C PRO A 9 -9.31 -4.13 -17.12
N LEU A 10 -9.70 -3.17 -16.28
CA LEU A 10 -11.10 -2.86 -16.09
C LEU A 10 -11.68 -2.66 -17.50
N LEU A 11 -12.69 -3.43 -17.85
CA LEU A 11 -13.54 -3.22 -19.02
C LEU A 11 -14.02 -1.75 -19.00
N SER A 12 -13.27 -0.88 -19.68
CA SER A 12 -13.66 0.51 -19.89
C SER A 12 -14.68 0.52 -21.01
N PHE A 13 -15.95 0.57 -20.63
CA PHE A 13 -17.04 0.89 -21.53
C PHE A 13 -16.97 2.39 -21.86
N THR A 14 -16.10 2.79 -22.78
CA THR A 14 -16.14 4.14 -23.36
C THR A 14 -17.01 4.08 -24.61
N GLY A 15 -18.30 4.33 -24.43
CA GLY A 15 -19.16 4.74 -25.53
C GLY A 15 -18.92 6.22 -25.84
N ALA A 16 -18.50 6.51 -27.07
CA ALA A 16 -18.93 7.69 -27.85
C ALA A 16 -18.14 7.77 -29.17
N ALA A 17 -18.75 7.28 -30.25
CA ALA A 17 -18.51 7.79 -31.60
C ALA A 17 -19.79 7.65 -32.40
N LEU A 18 -20.66 8.65 -32.35
CA LEU A 18 -21.76 8.80 -33.30
C LEU A 18 -21.20 9.48 -34.56
N ALA A 19 -20.80 8.68 -35.54
CA ALA A 19 -20.79 9.08 -36.95
C ALA A 19 -22.02 8.47 -37.62
N GLN A 20 -22.80 9.32 -38.29
CA GLN A 20 -24.09 8.99 -38.87
C GLN A 20 -23.95 8.02 -40.07
N GLY A 21 -24.66 6.90 -40.01
CA GLY A 21 -24.83 5.96 -41.12
C GLY A 21 -25.73 4.79 -40.71
N LYS A 22 -26.77 4.49 -41.49
CA LYS A 22 -27.76 3.43 -41.22
C LYS A 22 -27.11 2.08 -40.83
N PRO A 23 -27.62 1.35 -39.81
CA PRO A 23 -27.11 0.03 -39.49
C PRO A 23 -27.62 -1.00 -40.51
N ALA A 24 -26.70 -1.57 -41.29
CA ALA A 24 -26.89 -2.87 -41.90
C ALA A 24 -26.75 -3.92 -40.78
N ALA A 25 -27.68 -4.88 -40.72
CA ALA A 25 -27.61 -6.00 -39.80
C ALA A 25 -26.39 -6.87 -40.15
N ALA A 26 -25.25 -6.57 -39.50
CA ALA A 26 -24.09 -7.45 -39.50
C ALA A 26 -24.38 -8.56 -38.49
N GLU A 27 -24.55 -9.78 -38.98
CA GLU A 27 -24.55 -10.99 -38.15
C GLU A 27 -23.29 -10.98 -37.27
N LEU A 28 -23.49 -11.10 -35.96
CA LEU A 28 -22.39 -11.30 -35.02
C LEU A 28 -21.62 -12.56 -35.45
N PRO A 29 -20.29 -12.50 -35.63
CA PRO A 29 -19.52 -13.71 -35.86
C PRO A 29 -19.76 -14.67 -34.69
N PRO A 30 -19.83 -15.99 -34.95
CA PRO A 30 -20.05 -16.97 -33.90
C PRO A 30 -18.99 -16.79 -32.83
N ALA A 31 -19.42 -16.80 -31.56
CA ALA A 31 -18.54 -16.66 -30.41
C ALA A 31 -17.37 -17.65 -30.55
N GLN A 32 -16.21 -17.13 -30.93
CA GLN A 32 -14.98 -17.91 -30.92
C GLN A 32 -14.75 -18.25 -29.45
N THR A 33 -14.77 -19.54 -29.14
CA THR A 33 -14.33 -20.04 -27.84
C THR A 33 -12.87 -19.62 -27.70
N GLU A 34 -12.63 -18.51 -27.01
CA GLU A 34 -11.28 -18.06 -26.65
C GLU A 34 -10.57 -19.24 -26.00
N ASP A 35 -9.45 -19.62 -26.61
CA ASP A 35 -8.57 -20.66 -26.11
C ASP A 35 -8.11 -20.26 -24.70
N LYS A 36 -8.57 -20.98 -23.68
CA LYS A 36 -8.28 -20.73 -22.26
C LYS A 36 -6.86 -21.20 -21.92
N THR A 37 -5.87 -20.88 -22.73
CA THR A 37 -4.49 -21.19 -22.41
C THR A 37 -4.03 -20.23 -21.30
N VAL A 38 -3.87 -20.80 -20.10
CA VAL A 38 -3.33 -20.10 -18.93
C VAL A 38 -1.85 -19.81 -19.21
N PRO A 39 -1.38 -18.54 -19.11
CA PRO A 39 0.03 -18.23 -19.30
C PRO A 39 0.93 -19.04 -18.35
N ASP A 40 2.04 -19.57 -18.88
CA ASP A 40 2.96 -20.47 -18.14
C ASP A 40 3.61 -19.81 -16.90
N ASP A 41 3.62 -18.48 -16.84
CA ASP A 41 4.18 -17.68 -15.73
C ASP A 41 3.12 -17.22 -14.71
N MET A 42 1.87 -17.66 -14.85
CA MET A 42 0.80 -17.28 -13.95
C MET A 42 1.01 -17.87 -12.54
N PRO A 43 0.99 -17.05 -11.47
CA PRO A 43 1.03 -17.53 -10.10
C PRO A 43 -0.02 -18.61 -9.82
N GLN A 44 0.38 -19.64 -9.06
CA GLN A 44 -0.47 -20.82 -8.80
C GLN A 44 -1.85 -20.47 -8.22
N TRP A 45 -1.94 -19.42 -7.41
CA TRP A 45 -3.22 -18.97 -6.89
C TRP A 45 -4.13 -18.38 -7.97
N MET A 46 -3.60 -17.77 -9.02
CA MET A 46 -4.41 -17.30 -10.14
C MET A 46 -4.91 -18.48 -10.98
N VAL A 47 -4.08 -19.51 -11.19
CA VAL A 47 -4.50 -20.75 -11.88
C VAL A 47 -5.66 -21.42 -11.12
N GLY A 48 -5.53 -21.54 -9.80
CA GLY A 48 -6.60 -22.06 -8.95
C GLY A 48 -7.87 -21.22 -9.04
N PHE A 49 -7.73 -19.89 -9.07
CA PHE A 49 -8.86 -18.97 -9.19
C PHE A 49 -9.56 -19.08 -10.56
N THR A 50 -8.83 -19.19 -11.66
CA THR A 50 -9.41 -19.31 -13.02
C THR A 50 -10.24 -20.57 -13.21
N ASN A 51 -9.93 -21.63 -12.45
CA ASN A 51 -10.63 -22.91 -12.51
C ASN A 51 -12.00 -22.91 -11.81
N LEU A 52 -12.30 -21.89 -11.00
CA LEU A 52 -13.61 -21.76 -10.36
C LEU A 52 -14.71 -21.47 -11.39
N PRO A 53 -15.98 -21.85 -11.14
CA PRO A 53 -17.11 -21.40 -11.94
C PRO A 53 -17.16 -19.87 -12.07
N GLU A 54 -17.54 -19.37 -13.24
CA GLU A 54 -17.57 -17.92 -13.53
C GLU A 54 -18.37 -17.12 -12.50
N LYS A 55 -19.53 -17.63 -12.11
CA LYS A 55 -20.40 -17.03 -11.09
C LYS A 55 -19.69 -16.88 -9.74
N GLU A 56 -18.87 -17.85 -9.36
CA GLU A 56 -18.09 -17.81 -8.11
C GLU A 56 -16.94 -16.81 -8.21
N ARG A 57 -16.25 -16.76 -9.35
CA ARG A 57 -15.22 -15.75 -9.60
C ARG A 57 -15.77 -14.34 -9.51
N ILE A 58 -16.91 -14.06 -10.16
CA ILE A 58 -17.59 -12.76 -10.09
C ILE A 58 -17.97 -12.43 -8.65
N LYS A 59 -18.56 -13.38 -7.92
CA LYS A 59 -18.94 -13.17 -6.51
C LYS A 59 -17.71 -12.86 -5.63
N TYR A 60 -16.62 -13.61 -5.81
CA TYR A 60 -15.36 -13.38 -5.12
C TYR A 60 -14.80 -11.99 -5.41
N LEU A 61 -14.69 -11.60 -6.68
CA LEU A 61 -14.12 -10.31 -7.08
C LEU A 61 -14.95 -9.15 -6.53
N THR A 62 -16.28 -9.27 -6.55
CA THR A 62 -17.18 -8.28 -5.95
C THR A 62 -16.93 -8.13 -4.45
N LEU A 63 -16.88 -9.24 -3.70
CA LEU A 63 -16.61 -9.19 -2.25
C LEU A 63 -15.23 -8.61 -1.94
N PHE A 64 -14.20 -9.03 -2.68
CA PHE A 64 -12.84 -8.56 -2.49
C PHE A 64 -12.69 -7.07 -2.84
N GLN A 65 -13.38 -6.59 -3.87
CA GLN A 65 -13.41 -5.17 -4.20
C GLN A 65 -14.11 -4.37 -3.10
N GLN A 66 -15.28 -4.80 -2.64
CA GLN A 66 -15.98 -4.15 -1.55
C GLN A 66 -15.17 -4.13 -0.25
N ALA A 67 -14.39 -5.18 0.04
CA ALA A 67 -13.48 -5.19 1.19
C ALA A 67 -12.38 -4.12 1.07
N LYS A 68 -11.84 -3.88 -0.13
CA LYS A 68 -10.89 -2.78 -0.38
C LYS A 68 -11.56 -1.43 -0.19
N ASP A 69 -12.76 -1.25 -0.71
CA ASP A 69 -13.51 0.00 -0.58
C ASP A 69 -13.78 0.30 0.90
N ASP A 70 -14.17 -0.71 1.68
CA ASP A 70 -14.33 -0.59 3.13
C ASP A 70 -13.04 -0.26 3.85
N PHE A 71 -11.91 -0.85 3.46
CA PHE A 71 -10.61 -0.48 4.01
C PHE A 71 -10.32 1.00 3.75
N PHE A 72 -10.47 1.50 2.53
CA PHE A 72 -10.25 2.92 2.25
C PHE A 72 -11.25 3.84 2.98
N ALA A 73 -12.48 3.37 3.20
CA ALA A 73 -13.49 4.06 3.99
C ALA A 73 -13.30 3.95 5.51
N ARG A 74 -12.27 3.25 5.98
CA ARG A 74 -11.99 2.97 7.39
C ARG A 74 -13.03 2.09 8.11
N ASN A 75 -13.79 1.32 7.36
CA ASN A 75 -14.78 0.35 7.85
C ASN A 75 -14.13 -1.01 8.13
N TRP A 76 -13.17 -1.06 9.06
CA TRP A 76 -12.29 -2.23 9.26
C TRP A 76 -13.03 -3.54 9.52
N PHE A 77 -14.09 -3.52 10.33
CA PHE A 77 -14.86 -4.73 10.63
C PHE A 77 -15.64 -5.24 9.41
N SER A 78 -16.16 -4.34 8.57
CA SER A 78 -16.83 -4.73 7.33
C SER A 78 -15.84 -5.21 6.27
N CYS A 79 -14.63 -4.61 6.21
CA CYS A 79 -13.48 -5.17 5.47
C CYS A 79 -13.28 -6.64 5.85
N LEU A 80 -13.10 -6.93 7.15
CA LEU A 80 -12.82 -8.28 7.64
C LEU A 80 -13.95 -9.26 7.30
N GLU A 81 -15.20 -8.88 7.51
CA GLU A 81 -16.36 -9.73 7.16
C GLU A 81 -16.40 -10.08 5.66
N LYS A 82 -16.16 -9.09 4.79
CA LYS A 82 -16.15 -9.32 3.34
C LYS A 82 -14.96 -10.18 2.89
N LEU A 83 -13.80 -10.02 3.55
CA LEU A 83 -12.65 -10.89 3.34
C LEU A 83 -12.96 -12.34 3.74
N ASP A 84 -13.60 -12.55 4.89
CA ASP A 84 -14.01 -13.89 5.34
C ASP A 84 -14.98 -14.53 4.34
N ASN A 85 -15.97 -13.78 3.86
CA ASN A 85 -16.92 -14.23 2.84
C ASN A 85 -16.25 -14.54 1.49
N ALA A 86 -15.25 -13.75 1.08
CA ALA A 86 -14.47 -14.01 -0.14
C ALA A 86 -13.61 -15.28 0.01
N GLU A 87 -12.96 -15.46 1.16
CA GLU A 87 -12.10 -16.60 1.45
C GLU A 87 -12.89 -17.93 1.51
N GLN A 88 -14.19 -17.90 1.86
CA GLN A 88 -15.07 -19.08 1.74
C GLN A 88 -15.25 -19.55 0.28
N ILE A 89 -15.11 -18.64 -0.69
CA ILE A 89 -15.18 -18.98 -2.12
C ILE A 89 -13.81 -19.42 -2.62
N TYR A 90 -12.76 -18.69 -2.27
CA TYR A 90 -11.41 -19.00 -2.72
C TYR A 90 -10.34 -18.64 -1.68
N LYS A 91 -9.63 -19.66 -1.20
CA LYS A 91 -8.61 -19.54 -0.14
C LYS A 91 -7.20 -19.27 -0.66
N GLY A 92 -6.96 -19.45 -1.97
CA GLY A 92 -5.61 -19.43 -2.50
C GLY A 92 -5.02 -18.04 -2.70
N ASN A 93 -5.83 -16.97 -2.69
CA ASN A 93 -5.37 -15.63 -3.00
C ASN A 93 -4.62 -14.99 -1.81
N PRO A 94 -3.30 -14.79 -1.89
CA PRO A 94 -2.51 -14.23 -0.79
C PRO A 94 -2.91 -12.79 -0.45
N HIS A 95 -3.48 -12.03 -1.39
CA HIS A 95 -3.87 -10.65 -1.16
C HIS A 95 -4.99 -10.48 -0.13
N ILE A 96 -5.78 -11.54 0.15
CA ILE A 96 -6.72 -11.54 1.28
C ILE A 96 -5.95 -11.37 2.59
N HIS A 97 -4.87 -12.12 2.79
CA HIS A 97 -4.04 -12.03 4.00
C HIS A 97 -3.34 -10.66 4.09
N THR A 98 -2.87 -10.10 2.98
CA THR A 98 -2.31 -8.74 2.97
C THR A 98 -3.33 -7.69 3.43
N LEU A 99 -4.56 -7.72 2.89
CA LEU A 99 -5.59 -6.75 3.26
C LEU A 99 -6.11 -6.97 4.68
N ARG A 100 -6.29 -8.24 5.09
CA ARG A 100 -6.69 -8.61 6.45
C ARG A 100 -5.64 -8.14 7.47
N GLY A 101 -4.36 -8.36 7.19
CA GLY A 101 -3.25 -7.86 7.99
C GLY A 101 -3.26 -6.34 8.09
N SER A 102 -3.57 -5.64 7.00
CA SER A 102 -3.72 -4.18 7.00
C SER A 102 -4.88 -3.72 7.88
N CYS A 103 -6.06 -4.35 7.77
CA CYS A 103 -7.22 -4.07 8.62
C CYS A 103 -6.87 -4.28 10.11
N TYR A 104 -6.17 -5.36 10.48
CA TYR A 104 -5.72 -5.56 11.87
C TYR A 104 -4.65 -4.57 12.33
N MET A 105 -3.75 -4.16 11.45
CA MET A 105 -2.75 -3.13 11.74
C MET A 105 -3.41 -1.78 12.07
N GLU A 106 -4.42 -1.37 11.31
CA GLU A 106 -5.17 -0.13 11.59
C GLU A 106 -5.97 -0.20 12.90
N ILE A 107 -6.48 -1.38 13.25
CA ILE A 107 -7.17 -1.62 14.54
C ILE A 107 -6.20 -1.59 15.73
N GLY A 108 -4.89 -1.75 15.50
CA GLY A 108 -3.87 -1.87 16.54
C GLY A 108 -3.62 -3.30 17.02
N SER A 109 -4.24 -4.29 16.39
CA SER A 109 -4.06 -5.72 16.68
C SER A 109 -2.80 -6.27 15.98
N TYR A 110 -1.64 -5.81 16.43
CA TYR A 110 -0.38 -6.02 15.71
C TYR A 110 0.06 -7.48 15.59
N ASP A 111 -0.15 -8.30 16.61
CA ASP A 111 0.24 -9.72 16.54
C ASP A 111 -0.62 -10.49 15.52
N THR A 112 -1.91 -10.18 15.44
CA THR A 112 -2.81 -10.74 14.42
C THR A 112 -2.43 -10.25 13.02
N ALA A 113 -2.07 -8.97 12.87
CA ALA A 113 -1.59 -8.44 11.60
C ALA A 113 -0.32 -9.17 11.12
N LEU A 114 0.64 -9.39 12.03
CA LEU A 114 1.87 -10.13 11.73
C LEU A 114 1.58 -11.57 11.30
N ALA A 115 0.64 -12.24 11.98
CA ALA A 115 0.24 -13.60 11.62
C ALA A 115 -0.34 -13.68 10.20
N GLU A 116 -1.13 -12.70 9.77
CA GLU A 116 -1.63 -12.63 8.39
C GLU A 116 -0.51 -12.35 7.38
N TYR A 117 0.39 -11.41 7.65
CA TYR A 117 1.53 -11.15 6.75
C TYR A 117 2.49 -12.34 6.63
N ASN A 118 2.67 -13.12 7.70
CA ASN A 118 3.49 -14.34 7.65
C ASN A 118 2.87 -15.42 6.74
N LYS A 119 1.53 -15.45 6.59
CA LYS A 119 0.88 -16.33 5.61
C LYS A 119 1.22 -15.91 4.18
N VAL A 120 1.28 -14.61 3.90
CA VAL A 120 1.70 -14.08 2.60
C VAL A 120 3.16 -14.44 2.33
N GLU A 121 4.04 -14.22 3.32
CA GLU A 121 5.48 -14.54 3.23
C GLU A 121 5.71 -16.02 2.87
N ALA A 122 4.92 -16.93 3.44
CA ALA A 122 5.01 -18.36 3.15
C ALA A 122 4.61 -18.72 1.70
N ILE A 123 3.80 -17.88 1.04
CA ILE A 123 3.32 -18.08 -0.33
C ILE A 123 4.21 -17.30 -1.32
N GLN A 124 4.64 -16.10 -0.94
CA GLN A 124 5.37 -15.12 -1.75
C GLN A 124 6.52 -14.50 -0.93
N PRO A 125 7.63 -15.23 -0.71
CA PRO A 125 8.72 -14.79 0.16
C PRO A 125 9.47 -13.54 -0.35
N ASP A 126 9.36 -13.23 -1.64
CA ASP A 126 10.01 -12.08 -2.27
C ASP A 126 9.04 -10.89 -2.51
N ASP A 127 7.82 -10.93 -1.96
CA ASP A 127 6.88 -9.81 -2.10
C ASP A 127 7.33 -8.60 -1.27
N LEU A 128 7.95 -7.63 -1.94
CA LEU A 128 8.39 -6.38 -1.35
C LEU A 128 7.24 -5.59 -0.68
N THR A 129 6.00 -5.76 -1.14
CA THR A 129 4.82 -5.14 -0.53
C THR A 129 4.55 -5.75 0.85
N ASN A 130 4.54 -7.08 0.94
CA ASN A 130 4.38 -7.77 2.22
C ASN A 130 5.53 -7.44 3.18
N LYS A 131 6.76 -7.42 2.68
CA LYS A 131 7.94 -7.02 3.45
C LYS A 131 7.82 -5.59 3.99
N ALA A 132 7.30 -4.66 3.20
CA ALA A 132 7.06 -3.28 3.62
C ALA A 132 5.97 -3.17 4.71
N ASN A 133 4.95 -4.02 4.65
CA ASN A 133 3.92 -4.12 5.68
C ASN A 133 4.49 -4.66 7.00
N ILE A 134 5.31 -5.71 6.97
CA ILE A 134 6.00 -6.25 8.15
C ILE A 134 6.95 -5.21 8.75
N ALA A 135 7.72 -4.50 7.91
CA ALA A 135 8.61 -3.42 8.35
C ALA A 135 7.83 -2.28 9.04
N THR A 136 6.70 -1.86 8.45
CA THR A 136 5.81 -0.85 9.03
C THR A 136 5.23 -1.33 10.36
N LEU A 137 4.81 -2.59 10.44
CA LEU A 137 4.30 -3.16 11.68
C LEU A 137 5.37 -3.19 12.78
N ALA A 138 6.61 -3.59 12.45
CA ALA A 138 7.74 -3.53 13.37
C ALA A 138 7.99 -2.09 13.86
N MET A 139 7.89 -1.10 12.98
CA MET A 139 7.99 0.32 13.33
C MET A 139 6.92 0.74 14.35
N LEU A 140 5.67 0.34 14.13
CA LEU A 140 4.53 0.65 15.03
C LEU A 140 4.63 -0.06 16.38
N GLN A 141 5.23 -1.25 16.41
CA GLN A 141 5.56 -1.98 17.64
C GLN A 141 6.79 -1.40 18.39
N GLY A 142 7.43 -0.36 17.86
CA GLY A 142 8.65 0.21 18.45
C GLY A 142 9.93 -0.61 18.22
N LYS A 143 9.87 -1.64 17.37
CA LYS A 143 11.02 -2.47 16.97
C LYS A 143 11.80 -1.78 15.85
N TYR A 144 12.33 -0.61 16.15
CA TYR A 144 12.90 0.32 15.15
C TYR A 144 14.08 -0.27 14.38
N GLU A 145 14.98 -1.02 15.02
CA GLU A 145 16.11 -1.66 14.34
C GLU A 145 15.66 -2.66 13.28
N THR A 146 14.63 -3.45 13.59
CA THR A 146 14.07 -4.44 12.66
C THR A 146 13.39 -3.74 11.49
N SER A 147 12.58 -2.72 11.78
CA SER A 147 11.94 -1.87 10.77
C SER A 147 12.96 -1.26 9.80
N ILE A 148 14.01 -0.62 10.33
CA ILE A 148 15.06 0.04 9.54
C ILE A 148 15.79 -0.98 8.66
N LYS A 149 16.14 -2.15 9.20
CA LYS A 149 16.79 -3.21 8.43
C LYS A 149 15.92 -3.61 7.23
N LEU A 150 14.65 -3.91 7.46
CA LEU A 150 13.74 -4.34 6.40
C LEU A 150 13.49 -3.24 5.36
N PHE A 151 13.33 -1.98 5.78
CA PHE A 151 13.18 -0.87 4.83
C PHE A 151 14.43 -0.64 3.99
N ARG A 152 15.64 -0.81 4.54
CA ARG A 152 16.89 -0.75 3.77
C ARG A 152 16.96 -1.88 2.74
N GLU A 153 16.62 -3.10 3.12
CA GLU A 153 16.57 -4.23 2.19
C GLU A 153 15.55 -4.00 1.05
N ILE A 154 14.41 -3.35 1.33
CA ILE A 154 13.45 -2.96 0.28
C ILE A 154 14.06 -1.91 -0.63
N LEU A 155 14.68 -0.86 -0.09
CA LEU A 155 15.35 0.17 -0.89
C LEU A 155 16.44 -0.41 -1.80
N ASP A 156 17.21 -1.38 -1.32
CA ASP A 156 18.28 -2.03 -2.09
C ASP A 156 17.74 -2.95 -3.20
N ALA A 157 16.54 -3.51 -3.01
CA ALA A 157 15.88 -4.39 -3.99
C ALA A 157 15.08 -3.63 -5.06
N LEU A 158 14.75 -2.36 -4.81
CA LEU A 158 13.98 -1.53 -5.73
C LEU A 158 14.82 -1.14 -6.97
N PRO A 159 14.26 -1.25 -8.19
CA PRO A 159 14.91 -0.74 -9.41
C PRO A 159 15.27 0.74 -9.32
N GLY A 160 16.32 1.18 -10.02
CA GLY A 160 16.77 2.58 -10.02
C GLY A 160 15.76 3.59 -10.58
N ASP A 161 14.79 3.12 -11.37
CA ASP A 161 13.67 3.89 -11.93
C ASP A 161 12.37 3.75 -11.11
N SER A 162 12.47 3.25 -9.87
CA SER A 162 11.33 3.14 -8.96
C SER A 162 10.67 4.49 -8.66
N ASN A 163 9.37 4.44 -8.35
CA ASN A 163 8.58 5.62 -8.00
C ASN A 163 9.28 6.45 -6.89
N PRO A 164 9.67 7.72 -7.17
CA PRO A 164 10.31 8.60 -6.21
C PRO A 164 9.49 8.80 -4.93
N GLU A 165 8.16 8.79 -5.02
CA GLU A 165 7.26 8.93 -3.87
C GLU A 165 7.43 7.76 -2.88
N LEU A 166 7.50 6.53 -3.39
CA LEU A 166 7.74 5.34 -2.58
C LEU A 166 9.10 5.41 -1.88
N LEU A 167 10.15 5.77 -2.62
CA LEU A 167 11.51 5.92 -2.07
C LEU A 167 11.52 6.96 -0.94
N ASN A 168 10.85 8.10 -1.14
CA ASN A 168 10.76 9.17 -0.16
C ASN A 168 10.02 8.74 1.11
N VAL A 169 8.92 8.00 0.98
CA VAL A 169 8.18 7.46 2.14
C VAL A 169 9.03 6.44 2.91
N LEU A 170 9.75 5.54 2.23
CA LEU A 170 10.64 4.57 2.87
C LEU A 170 11.78 5.26 3.63
N LYS A 171 12.45 6.24 2.99
CA LYS A 171 13.48 7.07 3.63
C LYS A 171 12.95 7.82 4.84
N PHE A 172 11.73 8.36 4.76
CA PHE A 172 11.09 9.04 5.88
C PHE A 172 10.78 8.10 7.05
N LYS A 173 10.27 6.89 6.80
CA LYS A 173 10.04 5.88 7.85
C LYS A 173 11.34 5.45 8.54
N ILE A 174 12.44 5.30 7.80
CA ILE A 174 13.77 5.04 8.37
C ILE A 174 14.21 6.23 9.24
N TYR A 175 14.14 7.45 8.71
CA TYR A 175 14.49 8.67 9.44
C TYR A 175 13.71 8.78 10.76
N ALA A 176 12.39 8.66 10.72
CA ALA A 176 11.53 8.77 11.89
C ALA A 176 11.85 7.67 12.94
N SER A 177 12.17 6.46 12.48
CA SER A 177 12.62 5.36 13.36
C SER A 177 13.97 5.69 14.03
N LEU A 178 14.93 6.24 13.28
CA LEU A 178 16.24 6.66 13.82
C LEU A 178 16.09 7.79 14.85
N VAL A 179 15.21 8.76 14.60
CA VAL A 179 14.90 9.85 15.55
C VAL A 179 14.30 9.28 16.84
N LYS A 180 13.37 8.31 16.76
CA LYS A 180 12.82 7.66 17.96
C LYS A 180 13.87 6.92 18.78
N MET A 181 14.90 6.41 18.13
CA MET A 181 16.03 5.76 18.79
C MET A 181 17.09 6.73 19.34
N GLY A 182 16.98 8.04 19.08
CA GLY A 182 18.02 9.02 19.41
C GLY A 182 19.30 8.86 18.58
N LYS A 183 19.22 8.25 17.40
CA LYS A 183 20.36 8.03 16.49
C LYS A 183 20.55 9.21 15.55
N ASP A 184 20.79 10.38 16.12
CA ASP A 184 20.75 11.65 15.40
C ASP A 184 21.75 11.74 14.25
N GLN A 185 22.95 11.17 14.40
CA GLN A 185 23.96 11.15 13.33
C GLN A 185 23.54 10.32 12.13
N GLU A 186 22.86 9.18 12.34
CA GLU A 186 22.33 8.37 11.24
C GLU A 186 21.13 9.06 10.60
N ALA A 187 20.24 9.64 11.41
CA ALA A 187 19.08 10.39 10.92
C ALA A 187 19.49 11.60 10.07
N ALA A 188 20.55 12.31 10.46
CA ALA A 188 21.06 13.47 9.73
C ALA A 188 21.47 13.16 8.28
N LYS A 189 21.89 11.93 7.98
CA LYS A 189 22.21 11.51 6.60
C LYS A 189 20.96 11.56 5.71
N TYR A 190 19.84 11.03 6.19
CA TYR A 190 18.57 11.06 5.46
C TYR A 190 17.98 12.47 5.34
N ALA A 191 18.19 13.32 6.34
CA ALA A 191 17.77 14.71 6.31
C ALA A 191 18.59 15.55 5.30
N ALA A 192 19.89 15.29 5.18
CA ALA A 192 20.76 15.98 4.22
C ALA A 192 20.42 15.65 2.76
N GLU A 193 19.79 14.50 2.51
CA GLU A 193 19.28 14.12 1.19
C GLU A 193 17.91 14.75 0.86
N ALA A 194 17.24 15.40 1.81
CA ALA A 194 15.93 16.00 1.59
C ALA A 194 16.07 17.47 1.16
N ASP A 195 15.57 17.78 -0.03
CA ASP A 195 15.51 19.15 -0.54
C ASP A 195 14.11 19.74 -0.38
N ILE A 196 14.04 21.03 -0.05
CA ILE A 196 12.78 21.80 0.03
C ILE A 196 12.12 21.98 -1.35
N LEU A 197 12.90 21.86 -2.43
CA LEU A 197 12.44 21.95 -3.80
C LEU A 197 11.91 20.61 -4.36
N GLU A 198 12.02 19.52 -3.60
CA GLU A 198 11.38 18.26 -3.97
C GLU A 198 9.86 18.43 -4.00
N ASP A 199 9.21 17.83 -5.00
CA ASP A 199 7.74 17.67 -5.03
C ASP A 199 7.31 16.58 -4.04
N SER A 200 7.61 16.78 -2.75
CA SER A 200 7.35 15.84 -1.68
C SER A 200 7.22 16.55 -0.33
N PRO A 201 6.28 16.13 0.54
CA PRO A 201 6.22 16.62 1.92
C PRO A 201 7.45 16.26 2.79
N ARG A 202 8.33 15.39 2.30
CA ARG A 202 9.42 14.75 3.06
C ARG A 202 10.26 15.73 3.87
N PHE A 203 10.78 16.79 3.25
CA PHE A 203 11.63 17.78 3.92
C PHE A 203 10.93 18.39 5.14
N TYR A 204 9.70 18.89 4.95
CA TYR A 204 8.94 19.54 6.00
C TYR A 204 8.57 18.57 7.14
N PHE A 205 8.23 17.32 6.82
CA PHE A 205 7.93 16.32 7.83
C PHE A 205 9.17 15.82 8.58
N MET A 206 10.34 15.80 7.94
CA MET A 206 11.60 15.52 8.64
C MET A 206 11.95 16.62 9.66
N GLU A 207 11.77 17.89 9.30
CA GLU A 207 11.88 19.02 10.22
C GLU A 207 10.84 18.93 11.35
N ALA A 208 9.59 18.63 11.01
CA ALA A 208 8.53 18.47 12.00
C ALA A 208 8.88 17.40 13.04
N VAL A 209 9.27 16.20 12.59
CA VAL A 209 9.65 15.09 13.46
C VAL A 209 10.81 15.46 14.39
N ARG A 210 11.83 16.16 13.89
CA ARG A 210 12.98 16.59 14.72
C ARG A 210 12.56 17.59 15.79
N TYR A 211 11.84 18.64 15.41
CA TYR A 211 11.35 19.62 16.39
C TYR A 211 10.41 18.99 17.43
N LEU A 212 9.53 18.07 17.01
CA LEU A 212 8.64 17.37 17.94
C LEU A 212 9.42 16.48 18.91
N GLN A 213 10.45 15.77 18.43
CA GLN A 213 11.34 14.99 19.29
C GLN A 213 12.08 15.88 20.30
N ASP A 214 12.52 17.07 19.87
CA ASP A 214 13.17 18.07 20.71
C ASP A 214 12.21 18.83 21.64
N LYS A 215 10.94 18.40 21.71
CA LYS A 215 9.84 19.03 22.47
C LYS A 215 9.54 20.48 22.04
N ASN A 216 9.99 20.89 20.86
CA ASN A 216 9.68 22.17 20.26
C ASN A 216 8.38 22.07 19.44
N MET A 217 7.25 21.97 20.14
CA MET A 217 5.93 21.79 19.53
C MET A 217 5.57 22.90 18.52
N SER A 218 5.94 24.15 18.83
CA SER A 218 5.62 25.30 18.00
C SER A 218 6.24 25.18 16.61
N LYS A 219 7.55 24.91 16.54
CA LYS A 219 8.24 24.72 15.24
C LYS A 219 7.80 23.44 14.54
N GLY A 220 7.58 22.36 15.29
CA GLY A 220 7.09 21.09 14.75
C GLY A 220 5.76 21.25 14.01
N ILE A 221 4.76 21.85 14.66
CA ILE A 221 3.45 22.13 14.06
C ILE A 221 3.57 23.14 12.90
N GLN A 222 4.45 24.15 13.01
CA GLN A 222 4.68 25.10 11.92
C GLN A 222 5.20 24.41 10.65
N SER A 223 6.10 23.43 10.78
CA SER A 223 6.60 22.64 9.66
C SER A 223 5.48 21.81 9.00
N ILE A 224 4.62 21.17 9.80
CA ILE A 224 3.45 20.43 9.27
C ILE A 224 2.50 21.38 8.53
N ARG A 225 2.19 22.55 9.09
CA ARG A 225 1.32 23.55 8.43
C ARG A 225 1.92 24.08 7.13
N THR A 226 3.24 24.19 7.06
CA THR A 226 3.91 24.59 5.81
C THR A 226 3.74 23.49 4.76
N ALA A 227 3.93 22.22 5.14
CA ALA A 227 3.68 21.08 4.26
C ALA A 227 2.21 21.04 3.80
N GLU A 228 1.26 21.29 4.70
CA GLU A 228 -0.18 21.29 4.41
C GLU A 228 -0.57 22.37 3.39
N LYS A 229 0.02 23.56 3.48
CA LYS A 229 -0.23 24.64 2.51
C LYS A 229 0.19 24.28 1.08
N ILE A 230 1.25 23.49 0.94
CA ILE A 230 1.84 23.13 -0.35
C ILE A 230 1.21 21.84 -0.89
N PHE A 231 1.06 20.84 -0.02
CA PHE A 231 0.71 19.47 -0.40
C PHE A 231 -0.62 18.98 0.19
N GLY A 232 -1.35 19.79 0.95
CA GLY A 232 -2.52 19.34 1.72
C GLY A 232 -3.68 18.79 0.88
N SER A 233 -3.74 19.13 -0.41
CA SER A 233 -4.70 18.56 -1.37
C SER A 233 -4.27 17.19 -1.92
N THR A 234 -3.05 16.74 -1.64
CA THR A 234 -2.49 15.49 -2.15
C THR A 234 -2.67 14.35 -1.14
N PRO A 235 -2.96 13.11 -1.59
CA PRO A 235 -3.01 11.96 -0.70
C PRO A 235 -1.69 11.68 0.03
N ILE A 236 -0.56 12.06 -0.58
CA ILE A 236 0.76 11.83 0.01
C ILE A 236 0.97 12.63 1.29
N PHE A 237 0.43 13.85 1.40
CA PHE A 237 0.49 14.61 2.66
C PHE A 237 -0.09 13.82 3.84
N GLN A 238 -1.27 13.21 3.64
CA GLN A 238 -1.93 12.40 4.68
C GLN A 238 -1.11 11.16 5.06
N THR A 239 -0.35 10.59 4.11
CA THR A 239 0.55 9.46 4.39
C THR A 239 1.65 9.86 5.38
N TYR A 240 2.28 11.02 5.19
CA TYR A 240 3.31 11.52 6.11
C TYR A 240 2.73 11.90 7.47
N LEU A 241 1.60 12.61 7.48
CA LEU A 241 0.92 12.99 8.72
C LEU A 241 0.57 11.76 9.57
N ARG A 242 -0.01 10.74 8.95
CA ARG A 242 -0.35 9.48 9.62
C ARG A 242 0.87 8.80 10.24
N ILE A 243 2.03 8.80 9.57
CA ILE A 243 3.26 8.24 10.15
C ILE A 243 3.66 9.00 11.42
N VAL A 244 3.62 10.33 11.40
CA VAL A 244 3.95 11.17 12.57
C VAL A 244 2.99 10.90 13.74
N GLU A 245 1.70 10.77 13.45
CA GLU A 245 0.65 10.45 14.43
C GLU A 245 0.81 9.05 15.02
N GLN A 246 0.95 8.03 14.17
CA GLN A 246 1.08 6.63 14.59
C GLN A 246 2.35 6.39 15.39
N MET A 247 3.44 7.08 15.05
CA MET A 247 4.69 7.05 15.81
C MET A 247 4.63 7.93 17.07
N LYS A 248 3.49 8.58 17.37
CA LYS A 248 3.27 9.37 18.58
C LYS A 248 4.32 10.47 18.75
N PHE A 249 4.63 11.20 17.67
CA PHE A 249 5.38 12.45 17.77
C PHE A 249 4.50 13.62 18.17
N LEU A 250 3.21 13.56 17.80
CA LEU A 250 2.19 14.50 18.26
C LEU A 250 1.55 13.99 19.57
N PRO A 251 1.15 14.89 20.48
CA PRO A 251 0.34 14.52 21.63
C PRO A 251 -1.05 14.08 21.16
N THR A 252 -1.65 13.13 21.85
CA THR A 252 -3.02 12.69 21.59
C THR A 252 -4.02 13.82 21.85
N GLY A 253 -4.86 14.17 20.86
CA GLY A 253 -6.03 15.04 21.03
C GLY A 253 -5.89 16.49 20.53
N ILE A 254 -5.28 16.70 19.35
CA ILE A 254 -5.37 17.98 18.62
C ILE A 254 -6.56 17.93 17.66
#